data_AF-A0A973GES5-F1
#
_entry.id   AF-A0A973GES5-F1
#
_cell.length_a   1.000
_cell.length_b   1.000
_cell.length_c   1.000
_cell.angle_alpha   90.00
_cell.angle_beta   90.00
_cell.angle_gamma   90.00
#
_symmetry.space_group_name_H-M   'P 1'
#
loop_
_entity.id
_entity.type
_entity.pdbx_description
1 polymer ?
#
loop_
_entity_poly.entity_id
_entity_poly.type
_entity_poly.pdbx_seq_one_letter_code
_entity_poly.pdbx_strand_id
1 'polypeptide(L)' 'PVIVNIVEELGSDAFVYGSLTNEFGAADAVHSGAGDAQIIVRVDPRQVPLKGDTIWVTIRPGERHVFSSSTGARINV' A
#
# COMPACT_ATOMS: atom_id res chain seq x y z
N PRO A 1 -2.03 8.45 5.13
CA PRO A 1 -3.37 7.82 4.98
C PRO A 1 -3.55 7.24 3.57
N VAL A 2 -4.37 6.19 3.45
CA VAL A 2 -4.71 5.55 2.18
C VAL A 2 -6.22 5.63 2.00
N ILE A 3 -6.67 6.16 0.86
CA ILE A 3 -8.09 6.15 0.47
C ILE A 3 -8.39 4.85 -0.27
N VAL A 4 -9.41 4.13 0.18
CA VAL A 4 -9.85 2.86 -0.43
C VAL A 4 -10.53 3.13 -1.76
N ASN A 5 -9.99 2.59 -2.85
CA ASN A 5 -10.59 2.70 -4.19
C ASN A 5 -11.50 1.51 -4.50
N ILE A 6 -11.03 0.31 -4.17
CA ILE A 6 -11.75 -0.96 -4.33
C ILE A 6 -11.22 -1.97 -3.31
N VAL A 7 -12.11 -2.86 -2.87
CA VAL A 7 -11.76 -4.05 -2.11
C VAL A 7 -12.00 -5.28 -2.97
N GLU A 8 -11.02 -6.17 -3.00
CA GLU A 8 -11.10 -7.48 -3.64
C GLU A 8 -11.16 -8.55 -2.54
N GLU A 9 -12.29 -9.25 -2.44
CA GLU A 9 -12.52 -10.34 -1.49
C GLU A 9 -12.35 -11.70 -2.19
N LEU A 10 -11.38 -12.50 -1.74
CA LEU A 10 -10.98 -13.77 -2.35
C LEU A 10 -11.20 -14.96 -1.39
N GLY A 11 -12.16 -14.84 -0.47
CA GLY A 11 -12.49 -15.88 0.50
C GLY A 11 -11.59 -15.85 1.73
N SER A 12 -10.40 -16.46 1.67
CA SER A 12 -9.45 -16.46 2.80
C SER A 12 -8.69 -15.16 2.96
N ASP A 13 -8.81 -14.26 1.98
CA ASP A 13 -8.03 -13.06 1.83
C ASP A 13 -8.89 -11.91 1.32
N ALA A 14 -8.48 -10.69 1.68
CA ALA A 14 -9.01 -9.48 1.10
C ALA A 14 -7.88 -8.49 0.85
N PHE A 15 -7.97 -7.77 -0.27
CA PHE A 15 -7.00 -6.76 -0.68
C PHE A 15 -7.71 -5.43 -0.91
N VAL A 16 -7.19 -4.39 -0.26
CA VAL A 16 -7.50 -3.00 -0.58
C VAL A 16 -6.55 -2.55 -1.68
N TYR A 17 -7.10 -2.07 -2.78
CA TYR A 17 -6.39 -1.21 -3.71
C TYR A 17 -6.74 0.23 -3.36
N GLY A 18 -5.74 1.02 -3.03
CA GLY A 18 -5.95 2.38 -2.53
C GLY A 18 -4.92 3.37 -3.05
N SER A 19 -5.22 4.65 -2.83
CA SER A 19 -4.35 5.76 -3.19
C SER A 19 -3.81 6.43 -1.94
N LEU A 20 -2.50 6.66 -1.88
CA LEU A 20 -1.89 7.51 -0.87
C LEU A 20 -2.37 8.95 -1.07
N THR A 21 -2.77 9.62 0.02
CA THR A 21 -3.04 11.05 -0.03
C THR A 21 -1.72 11.83 0.02
N ASN A 22 -1.70 13.01 -0.57
CA ASN A 22 -0.53 13.90 -0.49
C ASN A 22 -0.44 14.69 0.84
N GLU A 23 -1.21 14.30 1.86
CA GLU A 23 -1.25 14.98 3.16
C GLU A 23 0.13 15.06 3.83
N PHE A 24 0.99 14.06 3.59
CA PHE A 24 2.35 14.00 4.12
C PHE A 24 3.44 14.16 3.04
N GLY A 25 3.10 14.63 1.84
CA GLY A 25 4.06 14.98 0.78
C GLY A 25 4.80 13.81 0.11
N ALA A 26 4.43 12.57 0.39
CA ALA A 26 5.14 11.38 -0.11
C ALA A 26 4.42 10.67 -1.27
N ALA A 27 3.19 11.07 -1.61
CA ALA A 27 2.40 10.39 -2.63
C ALA A 27 3.06 10.46 -4.02
N ASP A 28 3.60 11.65 -4.35
CA ASP A 28 4.25 11.93 -5.64
C ASP A 28 5.59 11.21 -5.82
N ALA A 29 6.12 10.54 -4.79
CA ALA A 29 7.36 9.75 -4.89
C ALA A 29 7.08 8.25 -5.12
N VAL A 30 5.82 7.83 -5.02
CA VAL A 30 5.42 6.42 -5.15
C VAL A 30 4.95 6.18 -6.57
N HIS A 31 5.78 5.49 -7.35
CA HIS A 31 5.49 5.12 -8.73
C HIS A 31 5.65 3.62 -8.92
N SER A 32 4.74 3.01 -9.67
CA SER A 32 4.79 1.60 -10.00
C SER A 32 4.17 1.33 -11.36
N GLY A 33 4.29 0.09 -11.86
CA GLY A 33 3.57 -0.34 -13.06
C GLY A 33 2.03 -0.31 -12.91
N ALA A 34 1.52 -0.22 -11.68
CA ALA A 34 0.08 -0.07 -11.41
C ALA A 34 -0.39 1.40 -11.49
N GLY A 35 0.54 2.36 -11.48
CA GLY A 35 0.27 3.80 -11.51
C GLY A 35 0.94 4.55 -10.36
N ASP A 36 0.64 5.84 -10.30
CA ASP A 36 1.17 6.78 -9.31
C ASP A 36 0.37 6.75 -8.01
N ALA A 37 1.06 6.87 -6.88
CA ALA A 37 0.51 6.88 -5.52
C ALA A 37 -0.38 5.66 -5.17
N GLN A 38 -0.34 4.58 -5.95
CA GLN A 38 -1.13 3.38 -5.70
C GLN A 38 -0.44 2.43 -4.72
N ILE A 39 -1.22 1.85 -3.82
CA ILE A 39 -0.78 0.83 -2.89
C ILE A 39 -1.81 -0.28 -2.78
N ILE A 40 -1.32 -1.52 -2.60
CA ILE A 40 -2.12 -2.70 -2.34
C ILE A 40 -1.87 -3.14 -0.90
N VAL A 41 -2.93 -3.33 -0.12
CA VAL A 41 -2.86 -3.69 1.29
C VAL A 41 -3.70 -4.94 1.54
N ARG A 42 -3.10 -6.01 2.04
CA ARG A 42 -3.85 -7.18 2.53
C ARG A 42 -4.48 -6.84 3.88
N VAL A 43 -5.78 -7.07 4.01
CA VAL A 43 -6.57 -6.80 5.21
C VAL A 43 -7.23 -8.07 5.75
N ASP A 44 -7.86 -8.00 6.92
CA ASP A 44 -8.64 -9.12 7.46
C ASP A 44 -9.85 -9.38 6.53
N PRO A 45 -9.98 -10.58 5.94
CA PRO A 45 -11.09 -10.90 5.04
C PRO A 45 -12.46 -10.86 5.71
N ARG A 46 -12.54 -10.88 7.05
CA ARG A 46 -13.83 -10.85 7.77
C ARG A 46 -14.31 -9.43 8.06
N GLN A 47 -13.44 -8.44 7.95
CA GLN A 47 -13.74 -7.05 8.25
C GLN A 47 -13.00 -6.12 7.29
N VAL A 48 -13.58 -5.99 6.09
CA VAL A 48 -13.05 -5.11 5.05
C VAL A 48 -13.56 -3.68 5.20
N PRO A 49 -12.76 -2.66 4.85
CA PRO A 49 -13.23 -1.28 4.77
C PRO A 49 -14.12 -1.08 3.53
N LEU A 50 -14.84 0.04 3.47
CA LEU A 50 -15.65 0.42 2.31
C LEU A 50 -14.86 1.32 1.36
N LYS A 51 -15.29 1.36 0.08
CA LYS A 51 -14.78 2.34 -0.88
C LYS A 51 -14.97 3.76 -0.35
N GLY A 52 -13.92 4.57 -0.44
CA GLY A 52 -13.88 5.94 0.08
C GLY A 52 -13.41 6.05 1.52
N ASP A 53 -13.36 4.95 2.27
CA ASP A 53 -12.81 4.97 3.63
C ASP A 53 -11.33 5.34 3.61
N THR A 54 -10.90 5.96 4.71
CA THR A 54 -9.47 6.19 4.97
C THR A 54 -8.94 5.12 5.90
N ILE A 55 -7.92 4.40 5.46
CA ILE A 55 -7.17 3.46 6.30
C ILE A 55 -5.78 4.01 6.63
N TRP A 56 -5.27 3.60 7.78
CA TRP A 56 -3.94 3.93 8.27
C TRP A 56 -3.11 2.67 8.31
N VAL A 57 -1.99 2.67 7.58
CA VAL A 57 -1.16 1.48 7.39
C VAL A 57 0.27 1.76 7.81
N THR A 58 0.95 0.73 8.30
CA THR A 58 2.36 0.76 8.64
C THR A 58 3.02 -0.54 8.19
N ILE A 59 4.30 -0.45 7.83
CA ILE A 59 5.09 -1.65 7.48
C ILE A 59 5.35 -2.42 8.77
N ARG A 60 5.09 -3.72 8.77
CA ARG A 60 5.36 -4.57 9.92
C ARG A 60 6.86 -4.59 10.23
N PRO A 61 7.26 -4.62 11.52
CA PRO A 61 8.67 -4.75 11.88
C PRO A 61 9.32 -5.95 11.21
N GLY A 62 10.48 -5.75 10.58
CA GLY A 62 11.21 -6.81 9.86
C GLY A 62 10.72 -7.12 8.44
N GLU A 63 9.58 -6.57 8.00
CA GLU A 63 9.03 -6.82 6.64
C GLU A 63 9.33 -5.67 5.65
N ARG A 64 10.28 -4.79 5.97
CA ARG A 64 10.70 -3.69 5.09
C ARG A 64 11.78 -4.17 4.13
N HIS A 65 11.61 -3.86 2.85
CA HIS A 65 12.65 -4.05 1.84
C HIS A 65 13.06 -2.72 1.25
N VAL A 66 14.37 -2.48 1.15
CA VAL A 66 14.96 -1.27 0.58
C VAL A 66 15.92 -1.67 -0.52
N PHE A 67 15.94 -0.91 -1.61
CA PHE A 67 16.76 -1.17 -2.78
C PHE A 67 17.55 0.09 -3.15
N SER A 68 18.80 -0.08 -3.59
CA SER A 68 19.60 1.00 -4.16
C SER A 68 18.99 1.45 -5.49
N SER A 69 18.72 2.74 -5.63
CA SER A 69 18.17 3.31 -6.87
C SER A 69 19.14 3.25 -8.06
N SER A 70 20.46 3.23 -7.81
CA SER A 70 21.49 3.19 -8.86
C SER A 70 21.84 1.78 -9.34
N THR A 71 21.73 0.78 -8.46
CA THR A 71 22.19 -0.60 -8.75
C THR A 71 21.07 -1.63 -8.74
N GLY A 72 19.92 -1.33 -8.14
CA GLY A 72 18.84 -2.28 -7.90
C GLY A 72 19.14 -3.31 -6.80
N ALA A 73 20.33 -3.30 -6.20
CA ALA A 73 20.70 -4.24 -5.15
C ALA A 73 19.87 -3.99 -3.87
N ARG A 74 19.49 -5.07 -3.19
CA ARG A 74 18.82 -5.01 -1.88
C ARG A 74 19.79 -4.47 -0.83
N ILE A 75 19.30 -3.53 -0.01
CA ILE A 75 19.98 -3.01 1.16
C ILE A 75 19.37 -3.69 2.39
N ASN A 76 20.21 -4.36 3.19
CA ASN A 76 19.78 -4.93 4.46
C ASN A 76 19.71 -3.81 5.50
N VAL A 77 18.49 -3.51 5.95
CA VAL A 77 18.15 -2.50 6.95
C VAL A 77 17.42 -3.13 8.13
#